data_AF-A0A6J2YP85-F1
#
_entry.id   AF-A0A6J2YP85-F1
#
_cell.length_a   1.000
_cell.length_b   1.000
_cell.length_c   1.000
_cell.angle_alpha   90.00
_cell.angle_beta   90.00
_cell.angle_gamma   90.00
#
_symmetry.space_group_name_H-M   'P 1'
#
loop_
_entity.id
_entity.type
_entity.pdbx_description
1 polymer ?
#
loop_
_entity_poly.entity_id
_entity_poly.type
_entity_poly.pdbx_seq_one_letter_code
_entity_poly.pdbx_strand_id
1 'polypeptide(L)'
;MIVIKNLSLYFVKSIVLLYFIKNCTAATRIMFKRCGLDGFTCKTNANKKSDIYYECPKTSTDILIYINQMGTATTTEKISINNCEKVTINMGCPKQNPYLLYLQITNVEKLSFLRTKVDSVVPPKVTLENITHIDTIPFHTFAQVDKTYSTASCTVPTTDFESLHIKNVNIDTVETGAFVGLNNFKNITLYNVSIKKIQTKGMSFRQNPLAEFEIMNSSINVIEDMGIQIYTDRAIISKNEFSEIYSSGINGSMKDFFFTNNSITTIHPYGISILATNTFILDNIFTYLKSYALEKISPGVLKVSEINLGKLKFIFDFSRNTISFADAGSLSPDYVSYENVKTEMVFSRNKFYCSCEYLGWLVSDLGHGPNTLQLDTFYKMVLNESSDNVCYQGCNLPVAVVKDMIQCGKCLKNVTIESLCLARLQIKVDVPTFEAESISTSTEYVTSFETEEAEDSTEQNDYTNQQTAQSSTSSTKTGNTFLGLTVVFLQYVIFNHKV
;
A
#
# COMPACT_ATOMS: atom_id res chain seq x y z
N MET A 1 -65.38 15.24 7.41
CA MET A 1 -64.32 14.88 8.39
C MET A 1 -63.02 14.33 7.77
N ILE A 2 -63.06 13.75 6.56
CA ILE A 2 -61.84 13.22 5.88
C ILE A 2 -60.94 14.35 5.31
N VAL A 3 -61.52 15.47 4.89
CA VAL A 3 -60.77 16.62 4.32
C VAL A 3 -59.89 17.33 5.37
N ILE A 4 -60.31 17.36 6.64
CA ILE A 4 -59.57 18.01 7.73
C ILE A 4 -58.33 17.18 8.15
N LYS A 5 -58.38 15.85 8.05
CA LYS A 5 -57.21 14.98 8.34
C LYS A 5 -56.10 15.13 7.31
N ASN A 6 -56.43 15.36 6.03
CA ASN A 6 -55.42 15.60 5.01
C ASN A 6 -54.72 16.95 5.19
N LEU A 7 -55.44 18.02 5.54
CA LEU A 7 -54.83 19.34 5.78
C LEU A 7 -53.80 19.31 6.93
N SER A 8 -54.10 18.58 8.01
CA SER A 8 -53.18 18.42 9.15
C SER A 8 -51.86 17.73 8.76
N LEU A 9 -51.91 16.74 7.86
CA LEU A 9 -50.72 16.00 7.45
C LEU A 9 -49.79 16.84 6.56
N TYR A 10 -50.36 17.68 5.69
CA TYR A 10 -49.58 18.64 4.90
C TYR A 10 -48.92 19.68 5.78
N PHE A 11 -49.62 20.20 6.78
CA PHE A 11 -49.08 21.21 7.69
C PHE A 11 -47.88 20.68 8.51
N VAL A 12 -47.98 19.46 9.04
CA VAL A 12 -46.88 18.82 9.78
C VAL A 12 -45.69 18.54 8.86
N LYS A 13 -45.91 18.05 7.62
CA LYS A 13 -44.83 17.84 6.64
C LYS A 13 -44.14 19.14 6.26
N SER A 14 -44.88 20.23 6.07
CA SER A 14 -44.32 21.55 5.77
C SER A 14 -43.52 22.11 6.95
N ILE A 15 -43.96 21.92 8.20
CA ILE A 15 -43.21 22.33 9.39
C ILE A 15 -41.92 21.52 9.53
N VAL A 16 -41.97 20.20 9.34
CA VAL A 16 -40.77 19.34 9.37
C VAL A 16 -39.80 19.74 8.28
N LEU A 17 -40.27 19.98 7.05
CA LEU A 17 -39.43 20.44 5.95
C LEU A 17 -38.80 21.81 6.24
N LEU A 18 -39.57 22.78 6.76
CA LEU A 18 -39.06 24.10 7.14
C LEU A 18 -38.05 24.01 8.29
N TYR A 19 -38.26 23.11 9.25
CA TYR A 19 -37.32 22.84 10.34
C TYR A 19 -36.02 22.22 9.82
N PHE A 20 -36.10 21.28 8.88
CA PHE A 20 -34.93 20.71 8.20
C PHE A 20 -34.17 21.76 7.36
N ILE A 21 -34.87 22.64 6.63
CA ILE A 21 -34.23 23.71 5.84
C ILE A 21 -33.54 24.73 6.76
N LYS A 22 -34.16 25.07 7.90
CA LYS A 22 -33.60 26.07 8.84
C LYS A 22 -32.34 25.59 9.55
N ASN A 23 -32.18 24.27 9.72
CA ASN A 23 -31.00 23.66 10.31
C ASN A 23 -29.95 23.26 9.27
N CYS A 24 -30.22 23.47 7.97
CA CYS A 24 -29.24 23.23 6.92
C CYS A 24 -28.39 24.50 6.77
N THR A 25 -27.40 24.68 7.64
CA THR A 25 -26.36 25.70 7.42
C THR A 25 -25.59 25.31 6.17
N ALA A 26 -25.95 25.90 5.04
CA ALA A 26 -25.23 25.70 3.81
C ALA A 26 -23.81 26.26 3.95
N ALA A 27 -22.81 25.49 3.48
CA ALA A 27 -21.43 25.95 3.43
C ALA A 27 -21.35 27.31 2.74
N THR A 28 -20.71 28.28 3.39
CA THR A 28 -20.56 29.62 2.83
C THR A 28 -19.56 29.56 1.69
N ARG A 29 -20.01 29.85 0.47
CA ARG A 29 -19.11 29.88 -0.68
C ARG A 29 -18.19 31.10 -0.58
N ILE A 30 -16.88 30.84 -0.53
CA ILE A 30 -15.86 31.87 -0.51
C ILE A 30 -15.18 31.92 -1.88
N MET A 31 -15.00 33.13 -2.41
CA MET A 31 -14.32 33.37 -3.68
C MET A 31 -13.23 34.41 -3.49
N PHE A 32 -12.01 34.09 -3.94
CA PHE A 32 -10.94 35.08 -3.99
C PHE A 32 -11.30 36.19 -4.99
N LYS A 33 -11.35 37.43 -4.49
CA LYS A 33 -11.53 38.63 -5.31
C LYS A 33 -10.24 39.46 -5.35
N ARG A 34 -9.66 39.71 -4.18
CA ARG A 34 -8.41 40.46 -4.00
C ARG A 34 -7.78 40.15 -2.64
N CYS A 35 -6.50 40.44 -2.52
CA CYS A 35 -5.74 40.34 -1.28
C CYS A 35 -6.28 41.32 -0.23
N GLY A 36 -6.31 40.89 1.05
CA GLY A 36 -6.81 41.65 2.19
C GLY A 36 -8.33 41.61 2.39
N LEU A 37 -9.07 40.87 1.57
CA LEU A 37 -10.52 40.72 1.66
C LEU A 37 -10.88 39.31 2.13
N ASP A 38 -11.94 39.17 2.93
CA ASP A 38 -12.56 37.89 3.30
C ASP A 38 -11.60 36.84 3.88
N GLY A 39 -10.52 37.25 4.56
CA GLY A 39 -9.52 36.35 5.14
C GLY A 39 -8.37 35.95 4.20
N PHE A 40 -8.37 36.43 2.95
CA PHE A 40 -7.27 36.21 2.03
C PHE A 40 -6.14 37.21 2.25
N THR A 41 -4.91 36.71 2.30
CA THR A 41 -3.67 37.50 2.25
C THR A 41 -2.81 36.99 1.09
N CYS A 42 -1.92 37.84 0.58
CA CYS A 42 -1.07 37.46 -0.55
C CYS A 42 0.37 37.87 -0.30
N LYS A 43 1.30 37.06 -0.84
CA LYS A 43 2.72 37.39 -0.89
C LYS A 43 3.20 37.26 -2.34
N THR A 44 3.69 38.34 -2.91
CA THR A 44 4.30 38.31 -4.24
C THR A 44 5.75 37.85 -4.11
N ASN A 45 6.13 36.81 -4.86
CA ASN A 45 7.49 36.32 -4.90
C ASN A 45 8.36 37.13 -5.89
N ALA A 46 9.68 36.86 -5.89
CA ALA A 46 10.65 37.55 -6.74
C ALA A 46 10.31 37.45 -8.26
N ASN A 47 9.59 36.41 -8.66
CA ASN A 47 9.19 36.16 -10.05
C ASN A 47 7.86 36.84 -10.43
N LYS A 48 7.35 37.76 -9.59
CA LYS A 48 6.03 38.42 -9.75
C LYS A 48 4.83 37.46 -9.74
N LYS A 49 5.03 36.21 -9.28
CA LYS A 49 3.95 35.27 -9.00
C LYS A 49 3.44 35.50 -7.58
N SER A 50 2.16 35.22 -7.35
CA SER A 50 1.50 35.47 -6.07
C SER A 50 1.18 34.15 -5.35
N ASP A 51 1.57 34.08 -4.08
CA ASP A 51 1.10 33.05 -3.16
C ASP A 51 -0.10 33.60 -2.41
N ILE A 52 -1.21 32.86 -2.43
CA ILE A 52 -2.45 33.21 -1.74
C ILE A 52 -2.53 32.38 -0.45
N TYR A 53 -2.83 33.03 0.66
CA TYR A 53 -3.09 32.40 1.95
C TYR A 53 -4.49 32.76 2.39
N TYR A 54 -5.25 31.78 2.82
CA TYR A 54 -6.59 31.94 3.35
C TYR A 54 -6.62 31.45 4.79
N GLU A 55 -6.92 32.35 5.70
CA GLU A 55 -7.08 32.08 7.12
C GLU A 55 -8.58 32.08 7.44
N CYS A 56 -9.11 30.97 7.94
CA CYS A 56 -10.52 30.90 8.30
C CYS A 56 -10.86 31.87 9.45
N PRO A 57 -11.86 32.75 9.27
CA PRO A 57 -12.36 33.56 10.38
C PRO A 57 -12.92 32.64 11.47
N LYS A 58 -12.66 32.95 12.75
CA LYS A 58 -13.19 32.19 13.89
C LYS A 58 -14.73 32.07 13.92
N THR A 59 -15.42 32.95 13.22
CA THR A 59 -16.89 32.96 13.11
C THR A 59 -17.42 32.08 11.99
N SER A 60 -16.56 31.56 11.12
CA SER A 60 -16.93 30.79 9.94
C SER A 60 -16.85 29.30 10.23
N THR A 61 -18.00 28.65 10.32
CA THR A 61 -18.09 27.24 10.73
C THR A 61 -18.00 26.26 9.56
N ASP A 62 -18.36 26.68 8.34
CA ASP A 62 -18.32 25.83 7.15
C ASP A 62 -18.14 26.68 5.87
N ILE A 63 -17.04 26.43 5.17
CA ILE A 63 -16.66 27.17 3.95
C ILE A 63 -16.52 26.25 2.75
N LEU A 64 -16.97 26.73 1.59
CA LEU A 64 -16.80 26.05 0.31
C LEU A 64 -15.87 26.86 -0.59
N ILE A 65 -14.73 26.27 -0.97
CA ILE A 65 -13.73 26.89 -1.84
C ILE A 65 -13.61 26.12 -3.16
N TYR A 66 -13.70 26.86 -4.27
CA TYR A 66 -13.47 26.34 -5.61
C TYR A 66 -12.04 26.67 -6.04
N ILE A 67 -11.14 25.71 -5.87
CA ILE A 67 -9.69 25.89 -6.08
C ILE A 67 -9.39 26.40 -7.49
N ASN A 68 -10.12 25.88 -8.47
CA ASN A 68 -9.91 26.17 -9.88
C ASN A 68 -10.70 27.39 -10.41
N GLN A 69 -11.45 28.10 -9.55
CA GLN A 69 -12.27 29.27 -9.96
C GLN A 69 -11.80 30.59 -9.33
N MET A 70 -10.55 30.66 -8.86
CA MET A 70 -9.96 31.87 -8.30
C MET A 70 -9.81 32.92 -9.44
N GLY A 71 -10.67 33.94 -9.44
CA GLY A 71 -11.03 34.71 -10.63
C GLY A 71 -10.01 35.67 -11.25
N THR A 72 -8.73 35.69 -10.87
CA THR A 72 -7.87 36.84 -11.22
C THR A 72 -6.36 36.60 -11.43
N ALA A 73 -5.81 35.38 -11.44
CA ALA A 73 -4.35 35.29 -11.50
C ALA A 73 -3.83 34.14 -12.36
N THR A 74 -3.51 34.48 -13.62
CA THR A 74 -2.47 33.78 -14.40
C THR A 74 -1.11 33.72 -13.69
N THR A 75 -0.97 34.42 -12.55
CA THR A 75 0.24 34.53 -11.73
C THR A 75 0.15 33.80 -10.38
N THR A 76 -0.98 33.19 -10.01
CA THR A 76 -1.07 32.49 -8.70
C THR A 76 -0.40 31.13 -8.78
N GLU A 77 0.65 30.94 -7.98
CA GLU A 77 1.44 29.71 -7.97
C GLU A 77 1.01 28.77 -6.84
N LYS A 78 0.63 29.34 -5.69
CA LYS A 78 0.29 28.60 -4.47
C LYS A 78 -1.00 29.10 -3.84
N ILE A 79 -1.79 28.17 -3.31
CA ILE A 79 -2.90 28.46 -2.40
C ILE A 79 -2.67 27.69 -1.09
N SER A 80 -2.74 28.40 0.03
CA SER A 80 -2.69 27.83 1.39
C SER A 80 -4.01 28.10 2.10
N ILE A 81 -4.63 27.09 2.70
CA ILE A 81 -5.87 27.20 3.48
C ILE A 81 -5.56 26.71 4.89
N ASN A 82 -5.76 27.56 5.89
CA ASN A 82 -5.30 27.31 7.25
C ASN A 82 -6.38 27.58 8.32
N ASN A 83 -6.29 26.82 9.42
CA ASN A 83 -6.99 27.06 10.69
C ASN A 83 -8.52 27.11 10.56
N CYS A 84 -9.10 26.15 9.83
CA CYS A 84 -10.53 26.07 9.54
C CYS A 84 -11.24 25.03 10.41
N GLU A 85 -12.45 25.34 10.90
CA GLU A 85 -13.31 24.33 11.50
C GLU A 85 -13.75 23.32 10.42
N LYS A 86 -14.48 23.78 9.39
CA LYS A 86 -14.90 22.92 8.29
C LYS A 86 -14.64 23.57 6.94
N VAL A 87 -14.02 22.81 6.03
CA VAL A 87 -13.79 23.25 4.67
C VAL A 87 -14.20 22.16 3.69
N THR A 88 -15.00 22.57 2.71
CA THR A 88 -15.32 21.78 1.52
C THR A 88 -14.54 22.33 0.34
N ILE A 89 -13.79 21.45 -0.32
CA ILE A 89 -12.95 21.79 -1.47
C ILE A 89 -13.58 21.24 -2.74
N ASN A 90 -13.66 22.08 -3.77
CA ASN A 90 -14.02 21.68 -5.12
C ASN A 90 -12.82 21.86 -6.06
N MET A 91 -12.33 20.75 -6.62
CA MET A 91 -11.26 20.70 -7.62
C MET A 91 -11.78 20.36 -9.03
N GLY A 92 -13.08 20.50 -9.26
CA GLY A 92 -13.71 20.26 -10.55
C GLY A 92 -13.10 21.11 -11.65
N CYS A 93 -13.23 20.61 -12.88
CA CYS A 93 -12.56 21.23 -14.00
C CYS A 93 -13.07 22.65 -14.30
N PRO A 94 -12.18 23.65 -14.40
CA PRO A 94 -12.53 25.01 -14.78
C PRO A 94 -12.61 25.18 -16.30
N LYS A 95 -13.36 26.21 -16.72
CA LYS A 95 -13.38 26.69 -18.12
C LYS A 95 -12.09 27.41 -18.52
N GLN A 96 -11.25 27.80 -17.57
CA GLN A 96 -10.02 28.56 -17.79
C GLN A 96 -8.86 27.85 -17.10
N ASN A 97 -7.66 27.89 -17.68
CA ASN A 97 -6.48 27.22 -17.12
C ASN A 97 -6.05 27.90 -15.81
N PRO A 98 -6.14 27.24 -14.64
CA PRO A 98 -5.52 27.77 -13.44
C PRO A 98 -4.02 27.46 -13.51
N TYR A 99 -3.17 28.48 -13.34
CA TYR A 99 -1.71 28.28 -13.22
C TYR A 99 -1.31 27.81 -11.79
N LEU A 100 -2.19 27.07 -11.12
CA LEU A 100 -1.98 26.68 -9.73
C LEU A 100 -1.03 25.49 -9.65
N LEU A 101 0.17 25.71 -9.12
CA LEU A 101 1.19 24.67 -8.99
C LEU A 101 1.12 23.94 -7.65
N TYR A 102 0.65 24.61 -6.60
CA TYR A 102 0.66 24.07 -5.25
C TYR A 102 -0.62 24.39 -4.45
N LEU A 103 -1.22 23.35 -3.86
CA LEU A 103 -2.29 23.46 -2.88
C LEU A 103 -1.81 22.94 -1.53
N GLN A 104 -1.94 23.75 -0.49
CA GLN A 104 -1.64 23.39 0.88
C GLN A 104 -2.88 23.62 1.76
N ILE A 105 -3.29 22.61 2.52
CA ILE A 105 -4.40 22.71 3.48
C ILE A 105 -3.86 22.24 4.83
N THR A 106 -3.89 23.12 5.84
CA THR A 106 -3.34 22.81 7.17
C THR A 106 -4.28 23.18 8.31
N ASN A 107 -4.19 22.43 9.41
CA ASN A 107 -4.90 22.70 10.66
C ASN A 107 -6.42 22.85 10.44
N VAL A 108 -7.04 21.79 9.95
CA VAL A 108 -8.49 21.77 9.66
C VAL A 108 -9.16 20.73 10.54
N GLU A 109 -10.29 21.05 11.17
CA GLU A 109 -11.02 20.03 11.93
C GLU A 109 -11.72 19.03 11.00
N LYS A 110 -12.50 19.51 10.01
CA LYS A 110 -13.13 18.66 9.00
C LYS A 110 -12.86 19.14 7.58
N LEU A 111 -12.18 18.32 6.78
CA LEU A 111 -12.00 18.54 5.34
C LEU A 111 -12.94 17.63 4.56
N SER A 112 -13.69 18.19 3.62
CA SER A 112 -14.57 17.48 2.71
C SER A 112 -14.21 17.81 1.27
N PHE A 113 -14.38 16.84 0.37
CA PHE A 113 -14.21 17.05 -1.06
C PHE A 113 -15.57 16.98 -1.75
N LEU A 114 -15.88 17.99 -2.55
CA LEU A 114 -17.10 17.97 -3.34
C LEU A 114 -16.96 16.92 -4.44
N ARG A 115 -17.84 15.93 -4.47
CA ARG A 115 -17.86 14.92 -5.53
C ARG A 115 -18.17 15.57 -6.88
N THR A 116 -17.29 15.40 -7.84
CA THR A 116 -17.45 15.89 -9.21
C THR A 116 -17.84 14.75 -10.15
N LYS A 117 -18.62 15.05 -11.18
CA LYS A 117 -18.94 14.10 -12.26
C LYS A 117 -17.91 14.10 -13.39
N VAL A 118 -17.08 15.12 -13.41
CA VAL A 118 -16.00 15.34 -14.37
C VAL A 118 -14.67 15.21 -13.66
N ASP A 119 -13.63 14.91 -14.42
CA ASP A 119 -12.26 14.82 -13.91
C ASP A 119 -11.89 16.08 -13.11
N SER A 120 -11.26 15.87 -11.95
CA SER A 120 -10.68 16.97 -11.18
C SER A 120 -9.42 17.46 -11.85
N VAL A 121 -9.23 18.78 -11.87
CA VAL A 121 -7.92 19.37 -12.20
C VAL A 121 -7.22 19.63 -10.88
N VAL A 122 -6.31 18.73 -10.54
CA VAL A 122 -5.58 18.76 -9.28
C VAL A 122 -4.27 19.49 -9.49
N PRO A 123 -3.87 20.42 -8.60
CA PRO A 123 -2.56 21.05 -8.66
C PRO A 123 -1.44 20.02 -8.64
N PRO A 124 -0.32 20.24 -9.35
CA PRO A 124 0.82 19.35 -9.39
C PRO A 124 1.34 18.93 -8.01
N LYS A 125 1.30 19.84 -7.04
CA LYS A 125 1.70 19.55 -5.66
C LYS A 125 0.49 19.75 -4.74
N VAL A 126 0.26 18.78 -3.86
CA VAL A 126 -0.77 18.87 -2.82
C VAL A 126 -0.20 18.46 -1.48
N THR A 127 -0.48 19.27 -0.45
CA THR A 127 -0.16 18.95 0.94
C THR A 127 -1.41 19.09 1.80
N LEU A 128 -1.73 18.02 2.51
CA LEU A 128 -2.80 17.92 3.50
C LEU A 128 -2.15 17.63 4.85
N GLU A 129 -2.18 18.56 5.81
CA GLU A 129 -1.49 18.42 7.09
C GLU A 129 -2.35 18.80 8.29
N ASN A 130 -2.30 18.01 9.36
CA ASN A 130 -3.04 18.26 10.62
C ASN A 130 -4.54 18.44 10.36
N ILE A 131 -5.15 17.46 9.70
CA ILE A 131 -6.59 17.44 9.43
C ILE A 131 -7.23 16.42 10.37
N THR A 132 -8.10 16.89 11.26
CA THR A 132 -8.66 16.03 12.31
C THR A 132 -9.54 14.94 11.71
N HIS A 133 -10.27 15.23 10.63
CA HIS A 133 -11.13 14.25 9.98
C HIS A 133 -11.43 14.54 8.50
N ILE A 134 -11.46 13.48 7.70
CA ILE A 134 -11.98 13.42 6.33
C ILE A 134 -12.96 12.25 6.24
N ASP A 135 -14.27 12.52 6.11
CA ASP A 135 -15.29 11.46 6.01
C ASP A 135 -14.99 10.55 4.81
N THR A 136 -14.68 11.14 3.66
CA THR A 136 -14.46 10.39 2.42
C THR A 136 -13.58 11.19 1.47
N ILE A 137 -12.62 10.51 0.84
CA ILE A 137 -11.95 10.98 -0.38
C ILE A 137 -12.70 10.34 -1.56
N PRO A 138 -13.55 11.10 -2.27
CA PRO A 138 -14.39 10.56 -3.31
C PRO A 138 -13.62 10.23 -4.59
N PHE A 139 -14.27 9.45 -5.46
CA PHE A 139 -13.82 9.19 -6.82
C PHE A 139 -13.32 10.45 -7.55
N HIS A 140 -12.19 10.32 -8.25
CA HIS A 140 -11.49 11.38 -8.99
C HIS A 140 -11.00 12.58 -8.17
N THR A 141 -10.86 12.49 -6.86
CA THR A 141 -10.30 13.61 -6.06
C THR A 141 -8.86 13.90 -6.46
N PHE A 142 -8.02 12.86 -6.55
CA PHE A 142 -6.61 12.93 -6.92
C PHE A 142 -6.39 12.21 -8.25
N ALA A 143 -7.13 12.62 -9.27
CA ALA A 143 -7.02 12.08 -10.62
C ALA A 143 -6.19 12.99 -11.53
N GLN A 144 -5.32 12.38 -12.33
CA GLN A 144 -4.62 13.05 -13.42
C GLN A 144 -5.51 13.05 -14.67
N VAL A 145 -5.69 14.23 -15.26
CA VAL A 145 -6.45 14.37 -16.52
C VAL A 145 -5.70 13.68 -17.65
N ASP A 146 -6.40 12.84 -18.43
CA ASP A 146 -5.84 12.27 -19.64
C ASP A 146 -5.66 13.35 -20.71
N LYS A 147 -4.41 13.66 -21.04
CA LYS A 147 -4.06 14.66 -22.06
C LYS A 147 -4.48 14.24 -23.48
N THR A 148 -4.75 12.94 -23.71
CA THR A 148 -5.10 12.40 -25.03
C THR A 148 -6.60 12.45 -25.33
N TYR A 149 -7.46 12.37 -24.30
CA TYR A 149 -8.92 12.28 -24.44
C TYR A 149 -9.69 13.47 -23.84
N SER A 150 -9.00 14.57 -23.49
CA SER A 150 -9.66 15.68 -22.79
C SER A 150 -10.87 16.19 -23.59
N THR A 151 -12.06 16.12 -22.99
CA THR A 151 -13.27 16.66 -23.59
C THR A 151 -13.14 18.18 -23.75
N ALA A 152 -13.77 18.75 -24.78
CA ALA A 152 -13.69 20.17 -25.15
C ALA A 152 -14.09 21.18 -24.05
N SER A 153 -14.52 20.71 -22.88
CA SER A 153 -14.99 21.53 -21.76
C SER A 153 -13.98 21.71 -20.62
N CYS A 154 -12.86 20.98 -20.65
CA CYS A 154 -11.88 20.97 -19.57
C CYS A 154 -10.52 21.46 -20.03
N THR A 155 -9.93 22.40 -19.27
CA THR A 155 -8.57 22.86 -19.59
C THR A 155 -7.54 21.85 -19.12
N VAL A 156 -6.73 21.34 -20.04
CA VAL A 156 -5.68 20.37 -19.73
C VAL A 156 -4.55 21.07 -18.97
N PRO A 157 -4.17 20.61 -17.77
CA PRO A 157 -3.02 21.14 -17.07
C PRO A 157 -1.73 20.86 -17.86
N THR A 158 -0.86 21.87 -17.92
CA THR A 158 0.42 21.78 -18.66
C THR A 158 1.43 20.88 -17.96
N THR A 159 1.28 20.71 -16.64
CA THR A 159 2.16 19.92 -15.77
C THR A 159 1.41 18.72 -15.23
N ASP A 160 2.12 17.60 -15.12
CA ASP A 160 1.59 16.39 -14.50
C ASP A 160 1.63 16.49 -12.99
N PHE A 161 0.87 15.61 -12.33
CA PHE A 161 0.86 15.55 -10.88
C PHE A 161 2.23 15.11 -10.36
N GLU A 162 2.86 15.95 -9.54
CA GLU A 162 4.20 15.76 -9.03
C GLU A 162 4.21 15.12 -7.65
N SER A 163 3.60 15.75 -6.65
CA SER A 163 3.68 15.21 -5.29
C SER A 163 2.42 15.37 -4.45
N LEU A 164 2.14 14.34 -3.67
CA LEU A 164 1.07 14.32 -2.69
C LEU A 164 1.66 13.98 -1.32
N HIS A 165 1.45 14.87 -0.36
CA HIS A 165 1.82 14.63 1.02
C HIS A 165 0.58 14.73 1.91
N ILE A 166 0.26 13.63 2.59
CA ILE A 166 -0.83 13.56 3.58
C ILE A 166 -0.20 13.24 4.93
N LYS A 167 -0.35 14.15 5.89
CA LYS A 167 0.35 14.07 7.18
C LYS A 167 -0.54 14.41 8.37
N ASN A 168 -0.54 13.56 9.40
CA ASN A 168 -1.35 13.77 10.60
C ASN A 168 -2.84 13.93 10.25
N VAL A 169 -3.39 12.95 9.53
CA VAL A 169 -4.77 13.02 9.01
C VAL A 169 -5.55 11.76 9.40
N ASN A 170 -6.81 11.92 9.77
CA ASN A 170 -7.75 10.80 9.90
C ASN A 170 -8.71 10.77 8.70
N ILE A 171 -8.82 9.63 8.03
CA ILE A 171 -9.61 9.41 6.82
C ILE A 171 -10.53 8.22 7.08
N ASP A 172 -11.83 8.39 6.93
CA ASP A 172 -12.76 7.28 7.09
C ASP A 172 -12.72 6.36 5.87
N THR A 173 -12.98 6.89 4.67
CA THR A 173 -13.01 6.08 3.45
C THR A 173 -12.22 6.71 2.31
N VAL A 174 -11.35 5.92 1.69
CA VAL A 174 -10.81 6.18 0.36
C VAL A 174 -11.66 5.41 -0.64
N GLU A 175 -12.47 6.12 -1.43
CA GLU A 175 -13.36 5.48 -2.40
C GLU A 175 -12.60 4.90 -3.58
N THR A 176 -13.21 3.93 -4.27
CA THR A 176 -12.74 3.43 -5.56
C THR A 176 -12.42 4.58 -6.50
N GLY A 177 -11.19 4.57 -7.06
CA GLY A 177 -10.68 5.58 -7.98
C GLY A 177 -10.53 6.98 -7.36
N ALA A 178 -10.40 7.09 -6.04
CA ALA A 178 -10.06 8.34 -5.39
C ALA A 178 -8.72 8.89 -5.86
N PHE A 179 -7.73 8.01 -6.06
CA PHE A 179 -6.43 8.33 -6.63
C PHE A 179 -6.25 7.59 -7.96
N VAL A 180 -6.09 8.33 -9.05
CA VAL A 180 -5.94 7.79 -10.41
C VAL A 180 -4.80 8.52 -11.12
N GLY A 181 -3.65 7.86 -11.24
CA GLY A 181 -2.48 8.38 -11.97
C GLY A 181 -2.26 7.62 -13.27
N LEU A 182 -2.45 8.29 -14.42
CA LEU A 182 -2.35 7.65 -15.73
C LEU A 182 -0.89 7.36 -16.10
N ASN A 183 0.03 8.30 -15.89
CA ASN A 183 1.48 8.13 -16.12
C ASN A 183 2.30 9.23 -15.41
N ASN A 184 3.54 8.92 -15.02
CA ASN A 184 4.56 9.85 -14.52
C ASN A 184 4.25 10.56 -13.20
N PHE A 185 3.39 9.98 -12.36
CA PHE A 185 3.16 10.49 -11.01
C PHE A 185 4.50 10.46 -10.23
N LYS A 186 4.93 11.55 -9.58
CA LYS A 186 6.15 11.46 -8.74
C LYS A 186 5.79 10.97 -7.35
N ASN A 187 6.08 11.70 -6.28
CA ASN A 187 6.10 11.13 -4.93
C ASN A 187 4.73 11.14 -4.25
N ILE A 188 4.41 10.06 -3.54
CA ILE A 188 3.24 9.98 -2.66
C ILE A 188 3.73 9.58 -1.28
N THR A 189 3.44 10.41 -0.28
CA THR A 189 3.79 10.14 1.12
C THR A 189 2.55 10.25 1.99
N LEU A 190 2.23 9.18 2.69
CA LEU A 190 1.25 9.12 3.78
C LEU A 190 2.01 8.92 5.09
N TYR A 191 2.01 9.93 5.95
CA TYR A 191 2.75 9.91 7.21
C TYR A 191 1.83 10.17 8.41
N ASN A 192 1.81 9.26 9.37
CA ASN A 192 0.95 9.39 10.55
C ASN A 192 -0.52 9.61 10.16
N VAL A 193 -1.02 8.74 9.29
CA VAL A 193 -2.41 8.78 8.79
C VAL A 193 -3.19 7.63 9.42
N SER A 194 -4.42 7.90 9.85
CA SER A 194 -5.40 6.86 10.20
C SER A 194 -6.37 6.71 9.04
N ILE A 195 -6.50 5.52 8.46
CA ILE A 195 -7.45 5.22 7.39
C ILE A 195 -8.34 4.06 7.83
N LYS A 196 -9.65 4.28 7.96
CA LYS A 196 -10.56 3.19 8.33
C LYS A 196 -10.76 2.21 7.18
N LYS A 197 -10.85 2.67 5.94
CA LYS A 197 -11.06 1.79 4.78
C LYS A 197 -10.47 2.34 3.48
N ILE A 198 -9.72 1.51 2.77
CA ILE A 198 -9.36 1.72 1.37
C ILE A 198 -10.19 0.76 0.52
N GLN A 199 -11.08 1.31 -0.30
CA GLN A 199 -11.93 0.50 -1.18
C GLN A 199 -11.14 -0.11 -2.34
N THR A 200 -11.72 -1.08 -3.04
CA THR A 200 -11.15 -1.65 -4.26
C THR A 200 -10.72 -0.56 -5.25
N LYS A 201 -9.45 -0.62 -5.70
CA LYS A 201 -8.80 0.39 -6.55
C LYS A 201 -8.92 1.81 -6.00
N GLY A 202 -8.97 1.96 -4.68
CA GLY A 202 -9.05 3.28 -4.05
C GLY A 202 -7.82 4.11 -4.39
N MET A 203 -6.66 3.46 -4.40
CA MET A 203 -5.38 4.03 -4.80
C MET A 203 -4.82 3.29 -6.01
N SER A 204 -4.81 3.91 -7.20
CA SER A 204 -4.27 3.29 -8.41
C SER A 204 -3.45 4.29 -9.23
N PHE A 205 -2.13 4.09 -9.28
CA PHE A 205 -1.27 5.00 -10.04
C PHE A 205 -0.02 4.33 -10.57
N ARG A 206 0.45 4.87 -11.70
CA ARG A 206 1.76 4.56 -12.28
C ARG A 206 2.70 5.74 -12.08
N GLN A 207 3.70 5.53 -11.25
CA GLN A 207 4.70 6.53 -10.93
C GLN A 207 5.83 6.58 -11.98
N ASN A 208 6.54 7.70 -11.99
CA ASN A 208 7.82 7.82 -12.68
C ASN A 208 8.83 6.83 -12.04
N PRO A 209 9.78 6.25 -12.80
CA PRO A 209 10.82 5.40 -12.22
C PRO A 209 11.57 6.04 -11.05
N LEU A 210 11.82 7.35 -11.07
CA LEU A 210 12.53 8.03 -9.98
C LEU A 210 11.65 8.39 -8.77
N ALA A 211 10.39 7.97 -8.77
CA ALA A 211 9.45 8.30 -7.72
C ALA A 211 9.46 7.29 -6.59
N GLU A 212 9.02 7.74 -5.42
CA GLU A 212 8.84 6.88 -4.24
C GLU A 212 7.36 6.88 -3.82
N PHE A 213 6.90 5.70 -3.38
CA PHE A 213 5.63 5.54 -2.68
C PHE A 213 5.89 5.20 -1.21
N GLU A 214 5.35 6.00 -0.30
CA GLU A 214 5.61 5.85 1.13
C GLU A 214 4.31 5.84 1.95
N ILE A 215 4.15 4.81 2.79
CA ILE A 215 3.19 4.79 3.89
C ILE A 215 3.98 4.53 5.18
N MET A 216 3.97 5.51 6.09
CA MET A 216 4.77 5.47 7.30
C MET A 216 3.97 5.85 8.55
N ASN A 217 4.26 5.18 9.66
CA ASN A 217 3.68 5.48 10.98
C ASN A 217 2.15 5.57 10.97
N SER A 218 1.48 4.82 10.10
CA SER A 218 0.04 4.96 9.83
C SER A 218 -0.76 3.76 10.36
N SER A 219 -2.05 3.95 10.59
CA SER A 219 -2.99 2.88 10.97
C SER A 219 -4.03 2.73 9.86
N ILE A 220 -4.08 1.58 9.20
CA ILE A 220 -5.02 1.29 8.12
C ILE A 220 -5.86 0.07 8.51
N ASN A 221 -7.12 0.28 8.89
CA ASN A 221 -7.96 -0.81 9.38
C ASN A 221 -8.25 -1.83 8.27
N VAL A 222 -8.87 -1.42 7.15
CA VAL A 222 -9.18 -2.35 6.05
C VAL A 222 -8.61 -1.89 4.71
N ILE A 223 -7.91 -2.77 4.02
CA ILE A 223 -7.57 -2.65 2.60
C ILE A 223 -8.37 -3.72 1.83
N GLU A 224 -9.38 -3.31 1.07
CA GLU A 224 -10.16 -4.21 0.22
C GLU A 224 -9.34 -4.79 -0.94
N ASP A 225 -9.94 -5.71 -1.69
CA ASP A 225 -9.30 -6.35 -2.83
C ASP A 225 -8.77 -5.32 -3.82
N MET A 226 -7.49 -5.41 -4.19
CA MET A 226 -6.82 -4.42 -5.06
C MET A 226 -6.93 -2.97 -4.56
N GLY A 227 -7.01 -2.74 -3.25
CA GLY A 227 -7.19 -1.41 -2.68
C GLY A 227 -6.06 -0.44 -3.04
N ILE A 228 -4.83 -0.94 -3.03
CA ILE A 228 -3.61 -0.20 -3.39
C ILE A 228 -2.96 -0.88 -4.60
N GLN A 229 -2.91 -0.18 -5.73
CA GLN A 229 -2.26 -0.59 -6.97
C GLN A 229 -1.15 0.40 -7.34
N ILE A 230 0.10 -0.03 -7.21
CA ILE A 230 1.27 0.84 -7.37
C ILE A 230 2.26 0.30 -8.40
N TYR A 231 2.70 1.17 -9.31
CA TYR A 231 3.80 0.86 -10.23
C TYR A 231 4.88 1.92 -10.06
N THR A 232 6.02 1.56 -9.46
CA THR A 232 7.04 2.51 -9.00
C THR A 232 8.40 1.83 -8.89
N ASP A 233 9.54 2.52 -8.89
CA ASP A 233 10.79 1.81 -8.60
C ASP A 233 10.88 1.45 -7.13
N ARG A 234 10.39 2.29 -6.21
CA ARG A 234 10.54 2.08 -4.78
C ARG A 234 9.26 2.32 -3.99
N ALA A 235 8.86 1.30 -3.22
CA ALA A 235 7.73 1.34 -2.30
C ALA A 235 8.19 1.05 -0.87
N ILE A 236 7.87 1.95 0.05
CA ILE A 236 8.23 1.86 1.48
C ILE A 236 6.95 1.87 2.31
N ILE A 237 6.66 0.74 2.95
CA ILE A 237 5.54 0.56 3.86
C ILE A 237 6.13 0.19 5.22
N SER A 238 6.25 1.16 6.12
CA SER A 238 6.94 0.94 7.39
C SER A 238 6.25 1.52 8.62
N LYS A 239 6.42 0.83 9.76
CA LYS A 239 5.89 1.28 11.06
C LYS A 239 4.37 1.46 11.06
N ASN A 240 3.64 0.66 10.28
CA ASN A 240 2.19 0.77 10.18
C ASN A 240 1.47 -0.31 10.98
N GLU A 241 0.22 -0.03 11.34
CA GLU A 241 -0.74 -0.99 11.85
C GLU A 241 -1.78 -1.30 10.77
N PHE A 242 -1.99 -2.59 10.49
CA PHE A 242 -3.02 -3.07 9.56
C PHE A 242 -3.95 -4.03 10.28
N SER A 243 -5.27 -3.81 10.24
CA SER A 243 -6.20 -4.81 10.77
C SER A 243 -6.42 -5.92 9.74
N GLU A 244 -6.86 -5.60 8.53
CA GLU A 244 -7.13 -6.58 7.48
C GLU A 244 -6.59 -6.14 6.11
N ILE A 245 -5.82 -7.03 5.48
CA ILE A 245 -5.40 -6.91 4.08
C ILE A 245 -6.09 -8.02 3.28
N TYR A 246 -7.08 -7.64 2.48
CA TYR A 246 -7.83 -8.55 1.59
C TYR A 246 -7.01 -8.94 0.34
N SER A 247 -7.58 -9.76 -0.54
CA SER A 247 -6.86 -10.38 -1.64
C SER A 247 -6.30 -9.36 -2.62
N SER A 248 -4.99 -9.41 -2.83
CA SER A 248 -4.24 -8.40 -3.59
C SER A 248 -4.47 -6.98 -3.07
N GLY A 249 -4.76 -6.80 -1.78
CA GLY A 249 -5.00 -5.50 -1.17
C GLY A 249 -3.84 -4.54 -1.40
N ILE A 250 -2.60 -5.05 -1.32
CA ILE A 250 -1.41 -4.37 -1.81
C ILE A 250 -0.95 -5.09 -3.09
N ASN A 251 -1.02 -4.39 -4.21
CA ASN A 251 -0.68 -4.93 -5.53
C ASN A 251 0.24 -3.96 -6.28
N GLY A 252 1.18 -4.48 -7.06
CA GLY A 252 2.00 -3.60 -7.87
C GLY A 252 3.16 -4.26 -8.61
N SER A 253 3.94 -3.41 -9.28
CA SER A 253 5.26 -3.79 -9.79
C SER A 253 6.29 -2.74 -9.40
N MET A 254 7.41 -3.19 -8.85
CA MET A 254 8.47 -2.31 -8.38
C MET A 254 9.86 -2.91 -8.48
N LYS A 255 10.89 -2.10 -8.28
CA LYS A 255 12.26 -2.60 -8.14
C LYS A 255 12.52 -2.98 -6.70
N ASP A 256 12.24 -2.09 -5.76
CA ASP A 256 12.52 -2.25 -4.33
C ASP A 256 11.22 -2.12 -3.52
N PHE A 257 10.85 -3.20 -2.84
CA PHE A 257 9.70 -3.24 -1.93
C PHE A 257 10.18 -3.43 -0.48
N PHE A 258 9.92 -2.44 0.36
CA PHE A 258 10.23 -2.48 1.78
C PHE A 258 8.94 -2.55 2.60
N PHE A 259 8.70 -3.67 3.25
CA PHE A 259 7.59 -3.88 4.17
C PHE A 259 8.16 -4.14 5.57
N THR A 260 8.39 -3.08 6.34
CA THR A 260 9.24 -3.16 7.55
C THR A 260 8.58 -2.64 8.83
N ASN A 261 8.78 -3.36 9.93
CA ASN A 261 8.29 -2.95 11.26
C ASN A 261 6.78 -2.67 11.30
N ASN A 262 5.97 -3.42 10.55
CA ASN A 262 4.51 -3.29 10.55
C ASN A 262 3.89 -4.30 11.54
N SER A 263 2.75 -3.94 12.11
CA SER A 263 1.88 -4.87 12.85
C SER A 263 0.64 -5.17 12.03
N ILE A 264 0.34 -6.45 11.79
CA ILE A 264 -0.75 -6.89 10.93
C ILE A 264 -1.60 -7.90 11.68
N THR A 265 -2.91 -7.67 11.76
CA THR A 265 -3.83 -8.63 12.37
C THR A 265 -4.12 -9.80 11.42
N THR A 266 -4.63 -9.55 10.21
CA THR A 266 -4.92 -10.62 9.24
C THR A 266 -4.46 -10.27 7.83
N ILE A 267 -3.75 -11.19 7.19
CA ILE A 267 -3.51 -11.18 5.73
C ILE A 267 -4.30 -12.32 5.09
N HIS A 268 -5.20 -11.96 4.18
CA HIS A 268 -5.99 -12.91 3.39
C HIS A 268 -5.16 -13.53 2.26
N PRO A 269 -5.67 -14.59 1.60
CA PRO A 269 -4.99 -15.19 0.45
C PRO A 269 -4.60 -14.13 -0.58
N TYR A 270 -3.34 -14.14 -1.01
CA TYR A 270 -2.75 -13.17 -1.93
C TYR A 270 -2.74 -11.72 -1.45
N GLY A 271 -2.82 -11.47 -0.14
CA GLY A 271 -2.99 -10.13 0.40
C GLY A 271 -1.91 -9.14 -0.06
N ILE A 272 -0.69 -9.62 -0.25
CA ILE A 272 0.40 -8.90 -0.92
C ILE A 272 0.69 -9.61 -2.26
N SER A 273 0.44 -8.92 -3.36
CA SER A 273 0.60 -9.44 -4.72
C SER A 273 1.46 -8.49 -5.54
N ILE A 274 2.79 -8.65 -5.46
CA ILE A 274 3.74 -7.72 -6.07
C ILE A 274 4.74 -8.44 -6.98
N LEU A 275 5.18 -7.72 -8.01
CA LEU A 275 6.35 -8.08 -8.80
C LEU A 275 7.51 -7.18 -8.38
N ALA A 276 8.54 -7.73 -7.75
CA ALA A 276 9.64 -6.92 -7.20
C ALA A 276 11.02 -7.56 -7.39
N THR A 277 12.01 -6.76 -7.83
CA THR A 277 13.40 -7.23 -7.94
C THR A 277 13.98 -7.55 -6.56
N ASN A 278 13.80 -6.63 -5.61
CA ASN A 278 14.24 -6.72 -4.24
C ASN A 278 13.04 -6.57 -3.31
N THR A 279 12.80 -7.59 -2.47
CA THR A 279 11.70 -7.63 -1.51
C THR A 279 12.28 -7.79 -0.11
N PHE A 280 11.97 -6.85 0.78
CA PHE A 280 12.41 -6.86 2.17
C PHE A 280 11.20 -6.83 3.10
N ILE A 281 10.87 -7.98 3.70
CA ILE A 281 9.81 -8.15 4.69
C ILE A 281 10.48 -8.36 6.04
N LEU A 282 10.71 -7.25 6.75
CA LEU A 282 11.59 -7.22 7.91
C LEU A 282 10.90 -6.74 9.17
N ASP A 283 11.21 -7.37 10.30
CA ASP A 283 10.82 -6.87 11.63
C ASP A 283 9.29 -6.70 11.82
N ASN A 284 8.46 -7.41 11.05
CA ASN A 284 7.00 -7.29 11.15
C ASN A 284 6.41 -8.23 12.21
N ILE A 285 5.23 -7.89 12.72
CA ILE A 285 4.42 -8.71 13.61
C ILE A 285 3.17 -9.13 12.85
N PHE A 286 3.08 -10.41 12.48
CA PHE A 286 1.92 -11.01 11.85
C PHE A 286 1.12 -11.79 12.89
N THR A 287 -0.12 -11.37 13.16
CA THR A 287 -1.02 -12.12 14.04
C THR A 287 -1.55 -13.34 13.29
N TYR A 288 -2.14 -13.18 12.10
CA TYR A 288 -2.63 -14.30 11.30
C TYR A 288 -2.34 -14.15 9.80
N LEU A 289 -1.60 -15.11 9.25
CA LEU A 289 -1.39 -15.30 7.81
C LEU A 289 -2.26 -16.44 7.30
N LYS A 290 -3.25 -16.13 6.46
CA LYS A 290 -4.08 -17.17 5.81
C LYS A 290 -3.34 -17.86 4.68
N SER A 291 -3.84 -19.01 4.24
CA SER A 291 -3.23 -19.77 3.15
C SER A 291 -2.98 -18.88 1.94
N TYR A 292 -1.78 -19.00 1.35
CA TYR A 292 -1.36 -18.24 0.16
C TYR A 292 -1.21 -16.72 0.37
N ALA A 293 -1.14 -16.23 1.61
CA ALA A 293 -1.02 -14.80 1.92
C ALA A 293 0.11 -14.08 1.14
N LEU A 294 1.27 -14.74 1.01
CA LEU A 294 2.46 -14.19 0.36
C LEU A 294 2.78 -14.83 -1.02
N GLU A 295 1.95 -15.76 -1.51
CA GLU A 295 2.26 -16.57 -2.71
C GLU A 295 2.44 -15.73 -3.99
N LYS A 296 1.87 -14.52 -4.03
CA LYS A 296 1.98 -13.62 -5.19
C LYS A 296 3.07 -12.57 -5.07
N ILE A 297 4.03 -12.77 -4.16
CA ILE A 297 5.28 -12.02 -4.15
C ILE A 297 6.27 -12.74 -5.06
N SER A 298 6.61 -12.12 -6.18
CA SER A 298 7.35 -12.76 -7.27
C SER A 298 8.46 -11.82 -7.77
N PRO A 299 9.59 -12.34 -8.27
CA PRO A 299 10.61 -11.53 -8.94
C PRO A 299 10.07 -10.87 -10.23
N GLY A 300 8.96 -11.39 -10.77
CA GLY A 300 8.34 -10.95 -12.01
C GLY A 300 9.13 -11.36 -13.25
N VAL A 301 8.43 -11.54 -14.37
CA VAL A 301 9.04 -11.59 -15.70
C VAL A 301 9.23 -10.13 -16.13
N LEU A 302 10.33 -9.50 -15.71
CA LEU A 302 10.63 -8.15 -16.22
C LEU A 302 10.67 -8.26 -17.74
N LYS A 303 9.97 -7.41 -18.51
CA LYS A 303 10.12 -7.40 -19.98
C LYS A 303 11.58 -7.22 -20.44
N VAL A 304 12.43 -6.72 -19.54
CA VAL A 304 13.87 -6.54 -19.70
C VAL A 304 14.67 -7.82 -19.36
N SER A 305 14.07 -8.79 -18.67
CA SER A 305 14.73 -10.04 -18.31
C SER A 305 15.03 -10.88 -19.55
N GLU A 306 14.23 -10.87 -20.61
CA GLU A 306 14.55 -11.61 -21.85
C GLU A 306 15.94 -11.25 -22.42
N ILE A 307 16.41 -10.01 -22.21
CA ILE A 307 17.72 -9.52 -22.67
C ILE A 307 18.83 -9.75 -21.62
N ASN A 308 18.47 -9.94 -20.35
CA ASN A 308 19.39 -10.01 -19.21
C ASN A 308 19.21 -11.28 -18.34
N LEU A 309 18.63 -12.34 -18.89
CA LEU A 309 18.51 -13.66 -18.24
C LEU A 309 19.91 -14.07 -17.74
N GLY A 310 20.07 -14.18 -16.41
CA GLY A 310 21.33 -14.52 -15.74
C GLY A 310 22.14 -13.34 -15.17
N LYS A 311 21.87 -12.09 -15.55
CA LYS A 311 22.55 -10.90 -14.98
C LYS A 311 21.83 -10.29 -13.78
N LEU A 312 20.50 -10.33 -13.77
CA LEU A 312 19.70 -9.75 -12.69
C LEU A 312 19.68 -10.71 -11.48
N LYS A 313 20.20 -10.22 -10.36
CA LYS A 313 20.09 -10.89 -9.06
C LYS A 313 18.85 -10.36 -8.36
N PHE A 314 17.96 -11.25 -7.96
CA PHE A 314 16.76 -10.97 -7.19
C PHE A 314 17.04 -11.20 -5.71
N ILE A 315 16.40 -10.42 -4.84
CA ILE A 315 16.53 -10.56 -3.39
C ILE A 315 15.15 -10.73 -2.78
N PHE A 316 14.97 -11.78 -2.00
CA PHE A 316 13.83 -11.94 -1.11
C PHE A 316 14.34 -12.16 0.30
N ASP A 317 14.14 -11.18 1.18
CA ASP A 317 14.54 -11.25 2.58
C ASP A 317 13.30 -11.20 3.49
N PHE A 318 12.99 -12.33 4.10
CA PHE A 318 11.96 -12.47 5.12
C PHE A 318 12.64 -12.77 6.47
N SER A 319 13.01 -11.70 7.18
CA SER A 319 13.81 -11.84 8.40
C SER A 319 13.30 -11.04 9.59
N ARG A 320 13.55 -11.56 10.79
CA ARG A 320 13.21 -10.93 12.08
C ARG A 320 11.71 -10.67 12.28
N ASN A 321 10.86 -11.38 11.55
CA ASN A 321 9.41 -11.28 11.73
C ASN A 321 8.94 -12.12 12.93
N THR A 322 7.83 -11.72 13.54
CA THR A 322 7.12 -12.51 14.56
C THR A 322 5.78 -12.96 13.99
N ILE A 323 5.51 -14.26 14.01
CA ILE A 323 4.33 -14.88 13.42
C ILE A 323 3.57 -15.65 14.50
N SER A 324 2.33 -15.25 14.77
CA SER A 324 1.48 -15.92 15.78
C SER A 324 0.67 -17.07 15.19
N PHE A 325 0.08 -16.90 14.01
CA PHE A 325 -0.68 -17.95 13.34
C PHE A 325 -0.39 -17.92 11.83
N ALA A 326 -0.18 -19.09 11.25
CA ALA A 326 0.09 -19.24 9.83
C ALA A 326 -0.60 -20.50 9.32
N ASP A 327 -1.54 -20.34 8.39
CA ASP A 327 -2.07 -21.48 7.65
C ASP A 327 -1.00 -22.03 6.71
N ALA A 328 -1.23 -23.23 6.21
CA ALA A 328 -0.32 -23.85 5.26
C ALA A 328 -0.23 -23.08 3.94
N GLY A 329 1.00 -22.97 3.41
CA GLY A 329 1.32 -22.19 2.21
C GLY A 329 1.26 -20.67 2.40
N SER A 330 1.05 -20.16 3.62
CA SER A 330 0.92 -18.71 3.86
C SER A 330 2.25 -17.95 3.78
N LEU A 331 3.36 -18.62 4.13
CA LEU A 331 4.71 -18.03 4.22
C LEU A 331 5.48 -18.05 2.90
N SER A 332 5.09 -18.92 1.96
CA SER A 332 5.83 -19.11 0.73
C SER A 332 5.56 -17.95 -0.23
N PRO A 333 6.61 -17.27 -0.74
CA PRO A 333 6.48 -16.43 -1.92
C PRO A 333 6.20 -17.29 -3.16
N ASP A 334 6.19 -16.68 -4.36
CA ASP A 334 6.20 -17.39 -5.64
C ASP A 334 7.56 -18.09 -5.86
N TYR A 335 7.79 -19.12 -5.04
CA TYR A 335 9.07 -19.80 -4.91
C TYR A 335 9.53 -20.42 -6.24
N VAL A 336 8.60 -20.96 -7.03
CA VAL A 336 8.88 -21.53 -8.35
C VAL A 336 9.45 -20.45 -9.28
N SER A 337 8.91 -19.22 -9.26
CA SER A 337 9.48 -18.13 -10.05
C SER A 337 10.88 -17.73 -9.56
N TYR A 338 11.12 -17.76 -8.24
CA TYR A 338 12.44 -17.47 -7.68
C TYR A 338 13.50 -18.55 -7.98
N GLU A 339 13.14 -19.82 -8.13
CA GLU A 339 14.07 -20.90 -8.52
C GLU A 339 14.55 -20.78 -9.98
N ASN A 340 13.74 -20.17 -10.84
CA ASN A 340 14.04 -20.01 -12.26
C ASN A 340 14.90 -18.78 -12.58
N VAL A 341 15.27 -17.99 -11.57
CA VAL A 341 16.12 -16.80 -11.71
C VAL A 341 17.23 -16.80 -10.68
N LYS A 342 18.27 -15.98 -10.90
CA LYS A 342 19.35 -15.83 -9.91
C LYS A 342 18.80 -15.11 -8.69
N THR A 343 18.50 -15.84 -7.63
CA THR A 343 17.88 -15.31 -6.41
C THR A 343 18.78 -15.50 -5.19
N GLU A 344 18.84 -14.49 -4.34
CA GLU A 344 19.22 -14.62 -2.94
C GLU A 344 17.95 -14.61 -2.09
N MET A 345 17.63 -15.78 -1.53
CA MET A 345 16.47 -15.96 -0.66
C MET A 345 16.96 -16.14 0.77
N VAL A 346 16.55 -15.23 1.66
CA VAL A 346 16.90 -15.23 3.08
C VAL A 346 15.63 -15.39 3.88
N PHE A 347 15.58 -16.42 4.73
CA PHE A 347 14.48 -16.66 5.66
C PHE A 347 15.05 -16.93 7.05
N SER A 348 15.29 -15.87 7.82
CA SER A 348 16.12 -15.98 9.03
C SER A 348 15.62 -15.18 10.24
N ARG A 349 15.99 -15.63 11.44
CA ARG A 349 15.74 -14.94 12.73
C ARG A 349 14.26 -14.66 12.98
N ASN A 350 13.36 -15.43 12.38
CA ASN A 350 11.93 -15.28 12.59
C ASN A 350 11.51 -15.97 13.89
N LYS A 351 10.50 -15.40 14.56
CA LYS A 351 9.90 -15.94 15.77
C LYS A 351 8.53 -16.47 15.45
N PHE A 352 8.25 -17.72 15.83
CA PHE A 352 6.97 -18.37 15.60
C PHE A 352 6.31 -18.78 16.90
N TYR A 353 4.97 -18.70 16.91
CA TYR A 353 4.17 -19.43 17.88
C TYR A 353 4.14 -20.90 17.45
N CYS A 354 4.93 -21.73 18.13
CA CYS A 354 5.03 -23.12 17.76
C CYS A 354 3.95 -23.94 18.43
N SER A 355 3.03 -24.45 17.63
CA SER A 355 2.14 -25.55 18.00
C SER A 355 2.07 -26.52 16.83
N CYS A 356 1.72 -27.77 17.12
CA CYS A 356 1.51 -28.73 16.05
C CYS A 356 0.35 -28.31 15.13
N GLU A 357 -0.70 -27.69 15.68
CA GLU A 357 -1.86 -27.26 14.90
C GLU A 357 -1.53 -26.18 13.87
N TYR A 358 -0.59 -25.28 14.20
CA TYR A 358 -0.28 -24.12 13.34
C TYR A 358 0.97 -24.27 12.51
N LEU A 359 1.95 -25.06 12.94
CA LEU A 359 3.21 -25.23 12.20
C LEU A 359 3.46 -26.66 11.76
N GLY A 360 2.58 -27.59 12.13
CA GLY A 360 2.78 -28.99 11.82
C GLY A 360 2.85 -29.30 10.32
N TRP A 361 2.20 -28.47 9.51
CA TRP A 361 2.26 -28.53 8.06
C TRP A 361 3.65 -28.24 7.48
N LEU A 362 4.57 -27.59 8.21
CA LEU A 362 5.95 -27.35 7.74
C LEU A 362 6.76 -28.65 7.64
N VAL A 363 6.38 -29.68 8.39
CA VAL A 363 7.13 -30.94 8.54
C VAL A 363 6.29 -32.17 8.18
N SER A 364 5.05 -31.97 7.71
CA SER A 364 4.10 -33.05 7.43
C SER A 364 4.25 -33.54 5.99
N ASP A 365 4.58 -34.83 5.82
CA ASP A 365 4.57 -35.52 4.53
C ASP A 365 3.14 -35.77 4.00
N LEU A 366 2.14 -35.71 4.87
CA LEU A 366 0.75 -36.08 4.55
C LEU A 366 -0.08 -34.93 3.95
N GLY A 367 0.53 -33.77 3.75
CA GLY A 367 -0.05 -32.68 2.97
C GLY A 367 0.06 -31.31 3.63
N HIS A 368 0.22 -30.30 2.79
CA HIS A 368 0.25 -28.89 3.15
C HIS A 368 -1.13 -28.22 3.01
N GLY A 369 -2.21 -29.01 3.02
CA GLY A 369 -3.57 -28.52 2.73
C GLY A 369 -4.00 -28.75 1.26
N PRO A 370 -5.26 -28.47 0.91
CA PRO A 370 -5.74 -28.63 -0.45
C PRO A 370 -5.11 -27.59 -1.38
N ASN A 371 -4.57 -28.06 -2.51
CA ASN A 371 -3.97 -27.28 -3.60
C ASN A 371 -2.64 -26.55 -3.28
N THR A 372 -2.02 -26.83 -2.14
CA THR A 372 -0.69 -26.28 -1.81
C THR A 372 0.40 -27.14 -2.43
N LEU A 373 1.30 -26.53 -3.20
CA LEU A 373 2.49 -27.20 -3.72
C LEU A 373 3.43 -27.56 -2.56
N GLN A 374 3.95 -28.79 -2.57
CA GLN A 374 5.01 -29.19 -1.64
C GLN A 374 6.32 -28.54 -2.07
N LEU A 375 6.85 -27.66 -1.22
CA LEU A 375 8.06 -26.89 -1.46
C LEU A 375 9.17 -27.35 -0.50
N ASP A 376 9.58 -28.61 -0.60
CA ASP A 376 10.52 -29.23 0.34
C ASP A 376 11.81 -28.43 0.53
N THR A 377 12.36 -27.86 -0.54
CA THR A 377 13.57 -27.04 -0.48
C THR A 377 13.33 -25.74 0.30
N PHE A 378 12.19 -25.08 0.09
CA PHE A 378 11.81 -23.89 0.86
C PHE A 378 11.60 -24.21 2.34
N TYR A 379 10.85 -25.26 2.66
CA TYR A 379 10.59 -25.63 4.05
C TYR A 379 11.85 -26.10 4.78
N LYS A 380 12.79 -26.76 4.10
CA LYS A 380 14.14 -27.03 4.65
C LYS A 380 14.88 -25.76 5.03
N MET A 381 14.74 -24.67 4.27
CA MET A 381 15.34 -23.37 4.60
C MET A 381 14.71 -22.76 5.87
N VAL A 382 13.38 -22.85 6.00
CA VAL A 382 12.64 -22.39 7.18
C VAL A 382 13.06 -23.16 8.43
N LEU A 383 13.20 -24.48 8.31
CA LEU A 383 13.54 -25.41 9.40
C LEU A 383 15.04 -25.51 9.69
N ASN A 384 15.90 -24.87 8.89
CA ASN A 384 17.34 -24.92 9.10
C ASN A 384 17.71 -24.23 10.42
N GLU A 385 18.41 -24.93 11.31
CA GLU A 385 18.83 -24.40 12.61
C GLU A 385 19.79 -23.21 12.47
N SER A 386 20.61 -23.17 11.41
CA SER A 386 21.50 -22.05 11.10
C SER A 386 20.75 -20.77 10.67
N SER A 387 19.46 -20.87 10.35
CA SER A 387 18.62 -19.72 10.02
C SER A 387 18.14 -18.97 11.27
N ASP A 388 18.41 -19.46 12.48
CA ASP A 388 17.98 -18.85 13.76
C ASP A 388 16.45 -18.62 13.86
N ASN A 389 15.65 -19.41 13.13
CA ASN A 389 14.19 -19.37 13.28
C ASN A 389 13.80 -20.09 14.57
N VAL A 390 13.10 -19.40 15.47
CA VAL A 390 12.81 -19.90 16.82
C VAL A 390 11.32 -19.91 17.18
N CYS A 391 10.95 -20.81 18.08
CA CYS A 391 9.70 -20.81 18.81
C CYS A 391 9.80 -19.83 19.99
N TYR A 392 8.86 -18.89 20.13
CA TYR A 392 8.95 -17.85 21.18
C TYR A 392 8.15 -18.15 22.47
N GLN A 393 7.33 -19.21 22.51
CA GLN A 393 6.62 -19.58 23.73
C GLN A 393 7.55 -20.33 24.70
N GLY A 394 7.83 -19.74 25.86
CA GLY A 394 8.63 -20.37 26.92
C GLY A 394 10.13 -20.20 26.72
N CYS A 395 10.74 -21.01 25.85
CA CYS A 395 12.18 -20.97 25.58
C CYS A 395 12.46 -20.88 24.08
N ASN A 396 13.59 -20.27 23.70
CA ASN A 396 14.01 -20.12 22.30
C ASN A 396 14.47 -21.47 21.71
N LEU A 397 13.52 -22.33 21.36
CA LEU A 397 13.80 -23.58 20.62
C LEU A 397 13.86 -23.28 19.12
N PRO A 398 14.72 -23.96 18.35
CA PRO A 398 14.64 -23.93 16.90
C PRO A 398 13.25 -24.39 16.42
N VAL A 399 12.71 -23.76 15.36
CA VAL A 399 11.43 -24.15 14.76
C VAL A 399 11.43 -25.62 14.29
N ALA A 400 12.60 -26.16 13.98
CA ALA A 400 12.79 -27.58 13.65
C ALA A 400 12.21 -28.55 14.70
N VAL A 401 12.08 -28.13 15.96
CA VAL A 401 11.51 -28.96 17.05
C VAL A 401 10.05 -29.33 16.82
N VAL A 402 9.33 -28.62 15.94
CA VAL A 402 7.94 -28.95 15.60
C VAL A 402 7.82 -30.36 15.02
N LYS A 403 8.87 -30.90 14.39
CA LYS A 403 8.92 -32.30 13.93
C LYS A 403 8.70 -33.30 15.06
N ASP A 404 9.16 -32.97 16.27
CA ASP A 404 9.08 -33.84 17.44
C ASP A 404 7.66 -33.84 18.04
N MET A 405 6.81 -32.89 17.61
CA MET A 405 5.41 -32.79 18.00
C MET A 405 4.47 -33.58 17.07
N ILE A 406 5.00 -34.19 16.00
CA ILE A 406 4.22 -34.92 14.99
C ILE A 406 4.69 -36.37 14.90
N GLN A 407 3.72 -37.29 14.82
CA GLN A 407 3.98 -38.68 14.51
C GLN A 407 2.95 -39.18 13.49
N CYS A 408 3.43 -39.74 12.38
CA CYS A 408 2.60 -40.22 11.27
C CYS A 408 1.60 -39.15 10.77
N GLY A 409 2.06 -37.89 10.67
CA GLY A 409 1.28 -36.72 10.27
C GLY A 409 0.14 -36.34 11.21
N LYS A 410 0.15 -36.81 12.46
CA LYS A 410 -0.79 -36.43 13.51
C LYS A 410 -0.07 -35.73 14.66
N CYS A 411 -0.74 -34.75 15.25
CA CYS A 411 -0.25 -34.07 16.44
C CYS A 411 -0.21 -34.99 17.66
N LEU A 412 0.95 -35.06 18.31
CA LEU A 412 1.11 -35.73 19.59
C LEU A 412 0.51 -34.87 20.70
N LYS A 413 -0.60 -35.32 21.29
CA LYS A 413 -1.30 -34.59 22.36
C LYS A 413 -0.45 -34.35 23.61
N ASN A 414 0.59 -35.17 23.81
CA ASN A 414 1.40 -35.16 25.03
C ASN A 414 2.73 -34.40 24.86
N VAL A 415 3.01 -33.84 23.68
CA VAL A 415 4.26 -33.11 23.41
C VAL A 415 3.91 -31.64 23.21
N THR A 416 4.23 -30.81 24.19
CA THR A 416 4.09 -29.35 24.14
C THR A 416 5.46 -28.67 24.06
N ILE A 417 5.49 -27.40 23.66
CA ILE A 417 6.75 -26.62 23.65
C ILE A 417 7.35 -26.53 25.05
N GLU A 418 6.53 -26.41 26.10
CA GLU A 418 7.00 -26.41 27.48
C GLU A 418 7.66 -27.74 27.86
N SER A 419 7.08 -28.88 27.45
CA SER A 419 7.69 -30.19 27.70
C SER A 419 9.03 -30.36 26.98
N LEU A 420 9.14 -29.85 25.75
CA LEU A 420 10.38 -29.87 24.96
C LEU A 420 11.45 -28.93 25.56
N CYS A 421 11.02 -27.78 26.06
CA CYS A 421 11.87 -26.84 26.79
C CYS A 421 12.46 -27.50 28.05
N LEU A 422 11.64 -28.16 28.85
CA LEU A 422 12.08 -28.85 30.08
C LEU A 422 13.08 -29.98 29.77
N ALA A 423 12.80 -30.78 28.74
CA ALA A 423 13.69 -31.86 28.31
C ALA A 423 15.08 -31.33 27.89
N ARG A 424 15.12 -30.22 27.15
CA ARG A 424 16.39 -29.61 26.70
C ARG A 424 17.20 -29.00 27.85
N LEU A 425 16.52 -28.51 28.90
CA LEU A 425 17.19 -28.01 30.10
C LEU A 425 17.84 -29.15 30.89
N GLN A 426 17.18 -30.30 31.01
CA GLN A 426 17.73 -31.47 31.72
C GLN A 426 19.01 -32.01 31.06
N ILE A 427 19.05 -32.05 29.72
CA ILE A 427 20.24 -32.50 28.97
C ILE A 427 21.47 -31.61 29.22
N LYS A 428 21.28 -30.31 29.53
CA LYS A 428 22.40 -29.41 29.84
C LYS A 428 22.98 -29.61 31.25
N VAL A 429 22.24 -30.23 32.16
CA VAL A 429 22.65 -30.42 33.57
C VAL A 429 23.54 -31.66 33.74
N ASP A 430 23.39 -32.66 32.85
CA ASP A 430 24.13 -33.93 32.94
C ASP A 430 25.45 -33.96 32.17
N VAL A 431 26.03 -32.80 31.79
CA VAL A 431 27.42 -32.78 31.31
C VAL A 431 28.32 -32.99 32.54
N PRO A 432 28.96 -34.17 32.70
CA PRO A 432 29.83 -34.41 33.83
C PRO A 432 30.94 -33.37 33.80
N THR A 433 31.13 -32.67 34.91
CA THR A 433 32.29 -31.81 35.11
C THR A 433 33.51 -32.72 35.13
N PHE A 434 34.08 -33.02 33.97
CA PHE A 434 35.39 -33.62 33.89
C PHE A 434 36.37 -32.58 34.43
N GLU A 435 36.86 -32.81 35.66
CA GLU A 435 38.04 -32.14 36.17
C GLU A 435 39.14 -32.31 35.13
N ALA A 436 39.49 -31.21 34.47
CA ALA A 436 40.55 -31.20 33.48
C ALA A 436 41.89 -31.40 34.21
N GLU A 437 42.43 -32.61 34.17
CA GLU A 437 43.85 -32.82 34.39
C GLU A 437 44.64 -32.01 33.35
N SER A 438 45.47 -31.12 33.85
CA SER A 438 46.35 -30.24 33.08
C SER A 438 47.36 -31.05 32.27
N ILE A 439 47.11 -31.22 30.98
CA ILE A 439 48.13 -31.66 30.03
C ILE A 439 48.73 -30.42 29.37
N SER A 440 49.98 -30.14 29.72
CA SER A 440 50.80 -29.13 29.04
C SER A 440 51.15 -29.62 27.64
N THR A 441 50.67 -28.93 26.60
CA THR A 441 51.17 -29.12 25.24
C THR A 441 51.99 -27.90 24.84
N SER A 442 53.25 -28.18 24.50
CA SER A 442 54.22 -27.26 23.95
C SER A 442 53.82 -26.84 22.53
N THR A 443 53.78 -25.53 22.31
CA THR A 443 53.59 -24.87 21.03
C THR A 443 54.84 -25.02 20.18
N GLU A 444 54.75 -25.67 19.03
CA GLU A 444 55.77 -25.62 17.97
C GLU A 444 55.20 -24.87 16.77
N TYR A 445 55.86 -23.75 16.44
CA TYR A 445 55.61 -22.89 15.30
C TYR A 445 56.05 -23.59 14.02
N VAL A 446 55.17 -23.67 13.01
CA VAL A 446 55.59 -23.82 11.61
C VAL A 446 54.91 -22.75 10.77
N THR A 447 55.72 -21.77 10.39
CA THR A 447 55.47 -20.79 9.34
C THR A 447 55.74 -21.42 7.98
N SER A 448 54.80 -21.31 7.05
CA SER A 448 55.12 -21.30 5.62
C SER A 448 54.20 -20.32 4.90
N PHE A 449 54.84 -19.27 4.39
CA PHE A 449 54.38 -18.38 3.35
C PHE A 449 54.17 -19.16 2.05
N GLU A 450 53.10 -18.86 1.33
CA GLU A 450 53.09 -18.94 -0.14
C GLU A 450 52.15 -17.85 -0.69
N THR A 451 52.76 -17.02 -1.54
CA THR A 451 52.21 -15.89 -2.29
C THR A 451 52.23 -16.28 -3.75
N GLU A 452 51.08 -16.26 -4.42
CA GLU A 452 50.89 -16.35 -5.88
C GLU A 452 49.43 -15.93 -6.12
N GLU A 453 49.01 -15.27 -7.19
CA GLU A 453 49.61 -14.34 -8.14
C GLU A 453 48.38 -13.63 -8.74
N ALA A 454 48.44 -12.31 -8.92
CA ALA A 454 47.35 -11.55 -9.49
C ALA A 454 47.49 -11.54 -11.02
N GLU A 455 46.61 -12.25 -11.74
CA GLU A 455 46.47 -12.07 -13.18
C GLU A 455 45.44 -10.98 -13.50
N ASP A 456 46.00 -9.85 -13.89
CA ASP A 456 45.40 -8.75 -14.64
C ASP A 456 45.19 -9.20 -16.09
N SER A 457 43.94 -9.14 -16.58
CA SER A 457 43.68 -9.11 -18.01
C SER A 457 42.54 -8.15 -18.32
N THR A 458 42.95 -6.91 -18.58
CA THR A 458 42.29 -5.97 -19.49
C THR A 458 41.99 -6.62 -20.84
N GLU A 459 40.72 -6.67 -21.25
CA GLU A 459 40.38 -6.76 -22.67
C GLU A 459 39.21 -5.82 -23.01
N GLN A 460 39.64 -4.62 -23.39
CA GLN A 460 39.26 -3.86 -24.59
C GLN A 460 37.85 -4.04 -25.19
N ASN A 461 37.09 -2.96 -25.08
CA ASN A 461 35.91 -2.65 -25.89
C ASN A 461 36.23 -2.69 -27.39
N ASP A 462 35.36 -3.34 -28.17
CA ASP A 462 35.15 -2.97 -29.57
C ASP A 462 33.65 -2.84 -29.85
N TYR A 463 33.24 -1.58 -30.03
CA TYR A 463 31.94 -1.19 -30.55
C TYR A 463 32.03 -1.19 -32.08
N THR A 464 31.17 -1.95 -32.78
CA THR A 464 30.79 -1.56 -34.14
C THR A 464 29.32 -1.87 -34.43
N ASN A 465 28.68 -0.85 -34.97
CA ASN A 465 27.29 -0.71 -35.38
C ASN A 465 26.79 -1.81 -36.32
N GLN A 466 25.48 -2.10 -36.25
CA GLN A 466 24.58 -1.83 -37.39
C GLN A 466 23.10 -1.91 -36.99
N GLN A 467 22.42 -0.77 -37.17
CA GLN A 467 20.97 -0.66 -37.22
C GLN A 467 20.46 -1.28 -38.52
N THR A 468 19.43 -2.12 -38.43
CA THR A 468 18.48 -2.30 -39.52
C THR A 468 17.08 -2.41 -38.94
N ALA A 469 16.27 -1.39 -39.21
CA ALA A 469 14.85 -1.35 -38.92
C ALA A 469 14.10 -2.32 -39.83
N GLN A 470 13.22 -3.15 -39.26
CA GLN A 470 12.11 -3.73 -40.00
C GLN A 470 10.85 -3.69 -39.15
N SER A 471 9.96 -2.79 -39.55
CA SER A 471 8.57 -2.71 -39.17
C SER A 471 7.79 -3.89 -39.74
N SER A 472 7.07 -4.63 -38.90
CA SER A 472 6.00 -5.51 -39.36
C SER A 472 4.73 -5.26 -38.55
N THR A 473 3.90 -4.41 -39.12
CA THR A 473 2.46 -4.37 -38.89
C THR A 473 1.86 -5.74 -39.23
N SER A 474 1.20 -6.39 -38.26
CA SER A 474 0.22 -7.44 -38.57
C SER A 474 -1.09 -7.13 -37.86
N SER A 475 -2.03 -6.69 -38.69
CA SER A 475 -3.45 -6.65 -38.38
C SER A 475 -4.04 -8.04 -38.60
N THR A 476 -4.76 -8.57 -37.62
CA THR A 476 -5.73 -9.65 -37.84
C THR A 476 -7.04 -9.29 -37.16
N LYS A 477 -7.97 -8.81 -37.99
CA LYS A 477 -9.41 -8.81 -37.74
C LYS A 477 -9.94 -10.21 -38.01
N THR A 478 -10.62 -10.80 -37.04
CA THR A 478 -11.78 -11.69 -37.13
C THR A 478 -12.31 -11.78 -35.69
N GLY A 479 -13.55 -11.44 -35.34
CA GLY A 479 -14.81 -11.66 -36.03
C GLY A 479 -15.40 -12.99 -35.54
N ASN A 480 -16.16 -12.99 -34.44
CA ASN A 480 -17.43 -13.72 -34.28
C ASN A 480 -18.06 -13.56 -32.89
N THR A 481 -19.17 -12.81 -32.87
CA THR A 481 -20.52 -13.13 -32.37
C THR A 481 -20.76 -14.11 -31.19
N PHE A 482 -21.33 -13.51 -30.13
CA PHE A 482 -22.63 -13.83 -29.48
C PHE A 482 -22.90 -15.17 -28.78
N LEU A 483 -23.07 -15.08 -27.45
CA LEU A 483 -24.15 -15.61 -26.59
C LEU A 483 -23.79 -15.16 -25.15
N GLY A 484 -24.52 -14.36 -24.39
CA GLY A 484 -25.97 -14.19 -24.31
C GLY A 484 -26.45 -14.71 -22.95
N LEU A 485 -26.20 -13.97 -21.86
CA LEU A 485 -26.86 -14.21 -20.56
C LEU A 485 -26.79 -12.94 -19.70
N THR A 486 -27.77 -12.06 -19.90
CA THR A 486 -28.04 -10.91 -19.04
C THR A 486 -29.15 -11.32 -18.07
N VAL A 487 -28.82 -11.47 -16.80
CA VAL A 487 -29.81 -11.61 -15.72
C VAL A 487 -30.28 -10.20 -15.36
N VAL A 488 -31.49 -9.86 -15.79
CA VAL A 488 -32.20 -8.63 -15.42
C VAL A 488 -32.94 -8.89 -14.10
N PHE A 489 -32.50 -8.25 -13.03
CA PHE A 489 -33.33 -8.10 -11.83
C PHE A 489 -34.18 -6.84 -11.96
N LEU A 490 -35.49 -7.08 -12.12
CA LEU A 490 -36.55 -6.08 -12.09
C LEU A 490 -36.96 -5.88 -10.63
N GLN A 491 -36.84 -4.67 -10.08
CA GLN A 491 -37.70 -4.24 -8.98
C GLN A 491 -38.18 -2.80 -9.21
N TYR A 492 -39.47 -2.76 -9.56
CA TYR A 492 -40.38 -1.63 -9.48
C TYR A 492 -40.45 -1.10 -8.04
N VAL A 493 -40.36 0.22 -7.83
CA VAL A 493 -41.32 0.96 -7.00
C VAL A 493 -41.53 2.36 -7.58
N ILE A 494 -42.75 2.58 -8.07
CA ILE A 494 -43.32 3.87 -8.44
C ILE A 494 -43.84 4.53 -7.14
N PHE A 495 -43.45 5.76 -6.86
CA PHE A 495 -44.31 6.67 -6.09
C PHE A 495 -44.27 8.07 -6.72
N ASN A 496 -45.22 8.28 -7.63
CA ASN A 496 -45.69 9.60 -8.03
C ASN A 496 -46.73 10.03 -6.99
N HIS A 497 -46.48 11.13 -6.27
CA HIS A 497 -47.56 11.89 -5.66
C HIS A 497 -47.37 13.37 -5.94
N LYS A 498 -48.07 13.83 -6.98
CA LYS A 498 -48.64 15.18 -7.02
C LYS A 498 -49.77 15.23 -5.99
N VAL A 499 -49.71 16.22 -5.11
CA VAL A 499 -50.85 17.00 -4.60
C VAL A 499 -50.36 18.42 -4.46
#